data_AF-A0A925K7P8-F1
#
_entry.id   AF-A0A925K7P8-F1
#
_cell.length_a   1.000
_cell.length_b   1.000
_cell.length_c   1.000
_cell.angle_alpha   90.00
_cell.angle_beta   90.00
_cell.angle_gamma   90.00
#
_symmetry.space_group_name_H-M   'P 1'
#
loop_
_entity.id
_entity.type
_entity.pdbx_description
1 polymer ?
#
loop_
_entity_poly.entity_id
_entity_poly.type
_entity_poly.pdbx_seq_one_letter_code
_entity_poly.pdbx_strand_id
1 'polypeptide(L)'
;MPYLYDVFISYKRGRINEQWLNEIFLPFFENYLDNELPHKPRIFLDTSGLTPGVDFSNELFRSLIYSKCMLSIWSPPYFRRSEWCVKEFLTMQYKQEIHKLGASTVPRTLIWPIVYRDMDPLPDLVKNINYLDYSDFNVVGEAFFRSEKSLKLQEKLQEDICSIVDIINNVPEMHPDFETAEGQANTLKELENYFESRVGEAGDSIQKPISW
;
A
#
# COMPACT_ATOMS: atom_id res chain seq x y z
N MET A 1 -20.37 3.48 -6.91
CA MET A 1 -19.57 3.27 -8.15
C MET A 1 -18.68 2.05 -7.94
N PRO A 2 -18.32 1.29 -9.00
CA PRO A 2 -17.41 0.16 -8.83
C PRO A 2 -15.99 0.63 -8.54
N TYR A 3 -15.20 -0.19 -7.84
CA TYR A 3 -13.76 0.02 -7.67
C TYR A 3 -13.06 0.14 -9.03
N LEU A 4 -12.14 1.10 -9.15
CA LEU A 4 -11.36 1.38 -10.36
C LEU A 4 -10.13 0.48 -10.46
N TYR A 5 -9.54 0.11 -9.32
CA TYR A 5 -8.33 -0.69 -9.24
C TYR A 5 -8.53 -1.86 -8.28
N ASP A 6 -7.86 -2.96 -8.54
CA ASP A 6 -7.79 -4.10 -7.63
C ASP A 6 -6.74 -3.86 -6.55
N VAL A 7 -5.57 -3.31 -6.91
CA VAL A 7 -4.46 -3.08 -5.99
C VAL A 7 -3.89 -1.67 -6.16
N PHE A 8 -3.77 -0.93 -5.07
CA PHE A 8 -2.93 0.25 -4.97
C PHE A 8 -1.55 -0.14 -4.43
N ILE A 9 -0.45 0.24 -5.09
CA ILE A 9 0.91 -0.04 -4.61
C ILE A 9 1.52 1.22 -4.01
N SER A 10 1.72 1.21 -2.69
CA SER A 10 2.43 2.26 -1.95
C SER A 10 3.85 1.82 -1.60
N TYR A 11 4.84 2.63 -1.97
CA TYR A 11 6.25 2.36 -1.69
C TYR A 11 7.07 3.65 -1.62
N LYS A 12 8.16 3.64 -0.85
CA LYS A 12 9.11 4.76 -0.89
C LYS A 12 9.86 4.76 -2.22
N ARG A 13 9.67 5.82 -3.00
CA ARG A 13 10.47 6.09 -4.22
C ARG A 13 11.97 6.25 -3.94
N GLY A 14 12.76 5.83 -4.92
CA GLY A 14 14.21 5.94 -4.95
C GLY A 14 14.74 4.97 -6.00
N ARG A 15 15.84 5.32 -6.66
CA ARG A 15 16.36 4.59 -7.83
C ARG A 15 16.36 3.07 -7.68
N ILE A 16 16.88 2.56 -6.56
CA ILE A 16 16.97 1.11 -6.31
C ILE A 16 15.59 0.49 -6.03
N ASN A 17 14.71 1.18 -5.32
CA ASN A 17 13.37 0.67 -5.02
C ASN A 17 12.48 0.65 -6.27
N GLU A 18 12.55 1.71 -7.09
CA GLU A 18 11.85 1.78 -8.36
C GLU A 18 12.36 0.71 -9.33
N GLN A 19 13.67 0.51 -9.39
CA GLN A 19 14.26 -0.56 -10.20
C GLN A 19 13.79 -1.93 -9.74
N TRP A 20 13.89 -2.22 -8.44
CA TRP A 20 13.43 -3.49 -7.88
C TRP A 20 11.94 -3.74 -8.15
N LEU A 21 11.10 -2.74 -7.91
CA LEU A 21 9.67 -2.88 -8.12
C LEU A 21 9.34 -3.12 -9.59
N ASN A 22 9.83 -2.28 -10.50
CA ASN A 22 9.45 -2.33 -11.91
C ASN A 22 10.10 -3.49 -12.68
N GLU A 23 11.34 -3.84 -12.38
CA GLU A 23 12.08 -4.86 -13.14
C GLU A 23 11.90 -6.25 -12.54
N ILE A 24 11.71 -6.36 -11.22
CA ILE A 24 11.73 -7.65 -10.52
C ILE A 24 10.35 -7.99 -9.97
N PHE A 25 9.82 -7.20 -9.03
CA PHE A 25 8.63 -7.61 -8.28
C PHE A 25 7.34 -7.53 -9.10
N LEU A 26 7.07 -6.38 -9.70
CA LEU A 26 5.82 -6.07 -10.38
C LEU A 26 5.52 -7.00 -11.56
N PRO A 27 6.48 -7.37 -12.44
CA PRO A 27 6.20 -8.29 -13.53
C PRO A 27 5.73 -9.68 -13.08
N PHE A 28 6.33 -10.24 -12.01
CA PHE A 28 5.88 -11.52 -11.46
C PHE A 28 4.55 -11.36 -10.72
N PHE A 29 4.40 -10.30 -9.93
CA PHE A 29 3.17 -10.00 -9.18
C PHE A 29 1.97 -9.85 -10.11
N GLU A 30 2.10 -9.06 -11.17
CA GLU A 30 1.06 -8.90 -12.20
C GLU A 30 0.69 -10.21 -12.87
N ASN A 31 1.69 -11.03 -13.25
CA ASN A 31 1.45 -12.29 -13.92
C ASN A 31 0.72 -13.29 -13.01
N TYR A 32 1.18 -13.45 -11.77
CA TYR A 32 0.53 -14.35 -10.82
C TYR A 32 -0.88 -13.86 -10.50
N LEU A 33 -1.07 -12.56 -10.32
CA LEU A 33 -2.40 -12.01 -10.06
C LEU A 33 -3.36 -12.18 -11.26
N ASP A 34 -2.86 -12.05 -12.51
CA ASP A 34 -3.63 -12.28 -13.73
C ASP A 34 -4.06 -13.75 -13.89
N ASN A 35 -3.26 -14.71 -13.42
CA ASN A 35 -3.62 -16.12 -13.44
C ASN A 35 -4.69 -16.49 -12.39
N GLU A 36 -4.77 -15.75 -11.29
CA GLU A 36 -5.70 -16.02 -10.19
C GLU A 36 -7.03 -15.27 -10.31
N LEU A 37 -7.05 -14.12 -11.00
CA LEU A 37 -8.25 -13.31 -11.15
C LEU A 37 -9.03 -13.68 -12.43
N PRO A 38 -10.38 -13.57 -12.42
CA PRO A 38 -11.21 -13.83 -13.60
C PRO A 38 -11.11 -12.72 -14.66
N HIS A 39 -10.31 -11.68 -14.41
CA HIS A 39 -10.11 -10.53 -15.27
C HIS A 39 -8.67 -10.03 -15.13
N LYS A 40 -8.20 -9.27 -16.12
CA LYS A 40 -6.90 -8.61 -16.04
C LYS A 40 -6.81 -7.73 -14.79
N PRO A 41 -5.75 -7.84 -13.96
CA PRO A 41 -5.61 -7.04 -12.76
C PRO A 41 -5.45 -5.57 -13.10
N ARG A 42 -6.18 -4.71 -12.39
CA ARG A 42 -6.07 -3.25 -12.49
C ARG A 42 -5.22 -2.74 -11.34
N ILE A 43 -3.94 -2.53 -11.59
CA ILE A 43 -2.98 -2.11 -10.56
C ILE A 43 -2.70 -0.61 -10.73
N PHE A 44 -2.86 0.14 -9.65
CA PHE A 44 -2.41 1.52 -9.59
C PHE A 44 -1.09 1.58 -8.84
N LEU A 45 -0.03 1.94 -9.56
CA LEU A 45 1.26 2.23 -8.97
C LEU A 45 1.32 3.72 -8.67
N ASP A 46 1.54 4.10 -7.40
CA ASP A 46 1.82 5.49 -7.09
C ASP A 46 3.19 5.90 -7.65
N THR A 47 3.15 6.44 -8.87
CA THR A 47 4.28 7.10 -9.52
C THR A 47 4.31 8.60 -9.20
N SER A 48 3.29 9.11 -8.50
CA SER A 48 3.16 10.53 -8.20
C SER A 48 4.16 10.91 -7.10
N GLY A 49 5.36 11.27 -7.53
CA GLY A 49 6.04 12.35 -6.83
C GLY A 49 5.18 13.57 -7.06
N LEU A 50 4.22 13.83 -6.17
CA LEU A 50 3.43 15.05 -6.24
C LEU A 50 4.40 16.21 -6.44
N THR A 51 4.28 16.86 -7.59
CA THR A 51 5.08 18.02 -7.93
C THR A 51 5.02 18.98 -6.74
N PRO A 52 6.14 19.54 -6.27
CA PRO A 52 6.09 20.53 -5.19
C PRO A 52 4.99 21.57 -5.47
N GLY A 53 4.03 21.70 -4.56
CA GLY A 53 2.86 22.57 -4.71
C GLY A 53 1.58 21.89 -5.22
N VAL A 54 1.58 20.58 -5.48
CA VAL A 54 0.35 19.81 -5.69
C VAL A 54 -0.11 19.32 -4.32
N ASP A 55 -1.18 19.93 -3.84
CA ASP A 55 -1.90 19.52 -2.63
C ASP A 55 -2.28 18.04 -2.72
N PHE A 56 -2.60 17.38 -1.60
CA PHE A 56 -3.07 15.98 -1.58
C PHE A 56 -4.22 15.84 -2.58
N SER A 57 -3.89 15.41 -3.80
CA SER A 57 -4.76 15.74 -4.91
C SER A 57 -6.02 14.89 -4.76
N ASN A 58 -7.17 15.46 -5.10
CA ASN A 58 -8.41 14.68 -5.20
C ASN A 58 -8.19 13.40 -6.03
N GLU A 59 -7.21 13.39 -6.94
CA GLU A 59 -6.85 12.25 -7.78
C GLU A 59 -6.10 11.14 -7.04
N LEU A 60 -5.11 11.46 -6.18
CA LEU A 60 -4.41 10.45 -5.37
C LEU A 60 -5.38 9.81 -4.35
N PHE A 61 -6.18 10.66 -3.69
CA PHE A 61 -7.25 10.24 -2.81
C PHE A 61 -8.24 9.30 -3.52
N ARG A 62 -8.69 9.70 -4.72
CA ARG A 62 -9.60 8.88 -5.53
C ARG A 62 -8.94 7.56 -5.92
N SER A 63 -7.69 7.57 -6.35
CA SER A 63 -7.03 6.33 -6.75
C SER A 63 -6.95 5.33 -5.60
N LEU A 64 -6.70 5.82 -4.38
CA LEU A 64 -6.63 4.97 -3.19
C LEU A 64 -8.00 4.48 -2.68
N ILE A 65 -9.00 5.36 -2.55
CA ILE A 65 -10.35 4.98 -2.10
C ILE A 65 -11.01 4.01 -3.09
N TYR A 66 -10.81 4.24 -4.38
CA TYR A 66 -11.34 3.41 -5.46
C TYR A 66 -10.48 2.19 -5.78
N SER A 67 -9.43 1.92 -4.99
CA SER A 67 -8.72 0.64 -5.02
C SER A 67 -9.34 -0.35 -4.04
N LYS A 68 -9.50 -1.62 -4.43
CA LYS A 68 -10.06 -2.64 -3.52
C LYS A 68 -9.16 -2.84 -2.29
N CYS A 69 -7.85 -2.97 -2.50
CA CYS A 69 -6.86 -3.12 -1.45
C CYS A 69 -5.57 -2.35 -1.75
N MET A 70 -4.64 -2.35 -0.79
CA MET A 70 -3.32 -1.73 -0.90
C MET A 70 -2.22 -2.77 -0.65
N LEU A 71 -1.27 -2.88 -1.58
CA LEU A 71 0.06 -3.43 -1.32
C LEU A 71 0.94 -2.33 -0.76
N SER A 72 1.38 -2.48 0.49
CA SER A 72 2.30 -1.52 1.13
C SER A 72 3.69 -2.13 1.27
N ILE A 73 4.68 -1.50 0.62
CA ILE A 73 6.06 -1.98 0.54
C ILE A 73 6.92 -1.23 1.54
N TRP A 74 7.09 -1.84 2.70
CA TRP A 74 7.70 -1.22 3.86
C TRP A 74 9.22 -1.20 3.80
N SER A 75 9.78 -0.06 4.19
CA SER A 75 11.21 0.15 4.39
C SER A 75 11.39 1.27 5.41
N PRO A 76 12.56 1.42 6.06
CA PRO A 76 12.79 2.52 6.99
C PRO A 76 12.39 3.92 6.46
N PRO A 77 12.70 4.31 5.20
CA PRO A 77 12.27 5.61 4.70
C PRO A 77 10.77 5.73 4.39
N TYR A 78 10.02 4.62 4.27
CA TYR A 78 8.56 4.65 4.11
C TYR A 78 7.92 5.38 5.29
N PHE A 79 8.24 4.98 6.52
CA PHE A 79 7.64 5.57 7.73
C PHE A 79 8.37 6.81 8.22
N ARG A 80 9.69 6.90 8.03
CA ARG A 80 10.51 8.00 8.59
C ARG A 80 10.57 9.25 7.70
N ARG A 81 10.44 9.10 6.37
CA ARG A 81 10.77 10.17 5.42
C ARG A 81 9.75 10.34 4.29
N SER A 82 8.60 9.69 4.40
CA SER A 82 7.57 9.71 3.36
C SER A 82 6.20 10.00 3.95
N GLU A 83 5.90 11.28 4.12
CA GLU A 83 4.58 11.71 4.58
C GLU A 83 3.46 11.15 3.71
N TRP A 84 3.66 11.09 2.40
CA TRP A 84 2.72 10.53 1.43
C TRP A 84 2.45 9.04 1.67
N CYS A 85 3.49 8.22 1.80
CA CYS A 85 3.31 6.78 2.06
C CYS A 85 2.59 6.52 3.39
N VAL A 86 2.83 7.37 4.41
CA VAL A 86 2.12 7.30 5.68
C VAL A 86 0.66 7.73 5.52
N LYS A 87 0.37 8.82 4.80
CA LYS A 87 -1.01 9.26 4.51
C LYS A 87 -1.79 8.22 3.70
N GLU A 88 -1.18 7.58 2.72
CA GLU A 88 -1.79 6.48 1.96
C GLU A 88 -2.12 5.30 2.87
N PHE A 89 -1.16 4.90 3.71
CA PHE A 89 -1.35 3.84 4.68
C PHE A 89 -2.51 4.14 5.63
N LEU A 90 -2.52 5.33 6.23
CA LEU A 90 -3.57 5.80 7.13
C LEU A 90 -4.94 5.89 6.43
N THR A 91 -4.98 6.29 5.16
CA THR A 91 -6.23 6.34 4.39
C THR A 91 -6.82 4.95 4.21
N MET A 92 -5.99 3.94 3.91
CA MET A 92 -6.48 2.55 3.82
C MET A 92 -6.90 2.02 5.19
N GLN A 93 -6.20 2.38 6.27
CA GLN A 93 -6.63 2.04 7.63
C GLN A 93 -8.00 2.66 7.97
N TYR A 94 -8.19 3.94 7.68
CA TYR A 94 -9.47 4.62 7.88
C TYR A 94 -10.59 3.95 7.06
N LYS A 95 -10.32 3.56 5.81
CA LYS A 95 -11.29 2.79 5.00
C LYS A 95 -11.65 1.44 5.67
N GLN A 96 -10.68 0.73 6.24
CA GLN A 96 -10.97 -0.49 7.01
C GLN A 96 -11.85 -0.22 8.24
N GLU A 97 -11.60 0.89 8.94
CA GLU A 97 -12.37 1.28 10.13
C GLU A 97 -13.83 1.60 9.78
N ILE A 98 -14.09 2.35 8.69
CA ILE A 98 -15.46 2.61 8.21
C ILE A 98 -16.18 1.31 7.88
N HIS A 99 -15.50 0.38 7.20
CA HIS A 99 -16.04 -0.93 6.88
C HIS A 99 -16.05 -1.91 8.07
N LYS A 100 -15.57 -1.49 9.25
CA LYS A 100 -15.50 -2.28 10.49
C LYS A 100 -14.78 -3.61 10.30
N LEU A 101 -13.72 -3.62 9.49
CA LEU A 101 -12.92 -4.81 9.23
C LEU A 101 -12.03 -5.15 10.43
N GLY A 102 -11.74 -6.44 10.61
CA GLY A 102 -10.86 -6.92 11.65
C GLY A 102 -10.81 -8.45 11.75
N ALA A 103 -10.42 -8.97 12.91
CA ALA A 103 -10.20 -10.41 13.10
C ALA A 103 -11.45 -11.29 12.92
N SER A 104 -12.65 -10.71 12.92
CA SER A 104 -13.91 -11.45 12.75
C SER A 104 -14.56 -11.24 11.39
N THR A 105 -13.92 -10.51 10.47
CA THR A 105 -14.46 -10.21 9.13
C THR A 105 -13.68 -10.93 8.03
N VAL A 106 -14.29 -11.00 6.85
CA VAL A 106 -13.64 -11.46 5.61
C VAL A 106 -13.86 -10.36 4.55
N PRO A 107 -12.80 -9.71 4.05
CA PRO A 107 -11.41 -9.86 4.45
C PRO A 107 -11.17 -9.28 5.85
N ARG A 108 -10.06 -9.66 6.47
CA ARG A 108 -9.63 -9.15 7.78
C ARG A 108 -9.00 -7.76 7.69
N THR A 109 -8.48 -7.42 6.52
CA THR A 109 -7.67 -6.24 6.21
C THR A 109 -7.83 -5.92 4.73
N LEU A 110 -7.64 -4.66 4.36
CA LEU A 110 -7.47 -4.17 2.99
C LEU A 110 -6.00 -3.84 2.69
N ILE A 111 -5.12 -4.03 3.66
CA ILE A 111 -3.68 -3.80 3.53
C ILE A 111 -2.99 -5.15 3.43
N TRP A 112 -2.20 -5.33 2.36
CA TRP A 112 -1.29 -6.43 2.11
C TRP A 112 0.16 -5.93 2.29
N PRO A 113 0.73 -6.02 3.50
CA PRO A 113 2.03 -5.42 3.81
C PRO A 113 3.19 -6.38 3.54
N ILE A 114 4.20 -5.89 2.82
CA ILE A 114 5.47 -6.58 2.63
C ILE A 114 6.61 -5.77 3.23
N VAL A 115 7.57 -6.43 3.88
CA VAL A 115 8.81 -5.79 4.34
C VAL A 115 9.88 -5.99 3.28
N TYR A 116 10.31 -4.90 2.66
CA TYR A 116 11.38 -4.90 1.65
C TYR A 116 12.78 -4.69 2.26
N ARG A 117 12.85 -4.09 3.45
CA ARG A 117 14.09 -3.89 4.18
C ARG A 117 13.79 -3.91 5.66
N ASP A 118 14.62 -4.60 6.43
CA ASP A 118 14.48 -4.73 7.88
C ASP A 118 14.24 -3.37 8.55
N MET A 119 13.29 -3.39 9.46
CA MET A 119 12.88 -2.24 10.25
C MET A 119 12.91 -2.65 11.72
N ASP A 120 13.94 -2.21 12.42
CA ASP A 120 14.08 -2.44 13.86
C ASP A 120 14.43 -1.11 14.57
N PRO A 121 13.59 -0.64 15.52
CA PRO A 121 12.26 -1.17 15.84
C PRO A 121 11.21 -0.83 14.76
N LEU A 122 10.13 -1.61 14.74
CA LEU A 122 8.93 -1.29 13.97
C LEU A 122 8.25 -0.04 14.54
N PRO A 123 7.74 0.89 13.70
CA PRO A 123 6.93 2.01 14.16
C PRO A 123 5.68 1.54 14.92
N ASP A 124 5.24 2.33 15.90
CA ASP A 124 4.02 2.03 16.68
C ASP A 124 2.78 1.86 15.79
N LEU A 125 2.73 2.60 14.68
CA LEU A 125 1.70 2.51 13.65
C LEU A 125 1.51 1.09 13.08
N VAL A 126 2.57 0.29 13.02
CA VAL A 126 2.57 -1.03 12.35
C VAL A 126 3.07 -2.18 13.23
N LYS A 127 3.46 -1.93 14.48
CA LYS A 127 4.03 -2.96 15.38
C LYS A 127 3.12 -4.17 15.63
N ASN A 128 1.81 -3.99 15.50
CA ASN A 128 0.80 -5.03 15.72
C ASN A 128 0.23 -5.61 14.41
N ILE A 129 0.85 -5.28 13.27
CA ILE A 129 0.40 -5.72 11.95
C ILE A 129 1.33 -6.84 11.49
N ASN A 130 0.76 -8.00 11.16
CA ASN A 130 1.51 -9.08 10.51
C ASN A 130 1.91 -8.66 9.10
N TYR A 131 3.11 -9.02 8.68
CA TYR A 131 3.65 -8.70 7.37
C TYR A 131 4.31 -9.90 6.72
N LEU A 132 4.45 -9.84 5.40
CA LEU A 132 5.23 -10.81 4.64
C LEU A 132 6.65 -10.29 4.50
N ASP A 133 7.63 -11.11 4.89
CA ASP A 133 9.03 -10.71 4.83
C ASP A 133 9.64 -10.99 3.44
N TYR A 134 10.04 -9.92 2.75
CA TYR A 134 10.71 -9.94 1.45
C TYR A 134 12.10 -9.29 1.53
N SER A 135 12.64 -9.06 2.72
CA SER A 135 13.88 -8.29 2.92
C SER A 135 15.10 -8.96 2.29
N ASP A 136 15.06 -10.29 2.13
CA ASP A 136 16.11 -11.08 1.47
C ASP A 136 16.21 -10.85 -0.05
N PHE A 137 15.18 -10.29 -0.68
CA PHE A 137 15.08 -10.13 -2.14
C PHE A 137 15.39 -8.71 -2.63
N ASN A 138 16.03 -7.88 -1.80
CA ASN A 138 16.22 -6.45 -2.04
C ASN A 138 17.43 -6.03 -2.90
N VAL A 139 17.85 -6.93 -3.81
CA VAL A 139 18.98 -6.71 -4.73
C VAL A 139 18.45 -6.54 -6.15
N VAL A 140 19.09 -5.68 -6.94
CA VAL A 140 18.70 -5.36 -8.32
C VAL A 140 19.78 -5.74 -9.34
N GLY A 141 19.42 -5.74 -10.62
CA GLY A 141 20.32 -5.98 -11.75
C GLY A 141 20.34 -7.43 -12.26
N GLU A 142 20.98 -7.66 -13.41
CA GLU A 142 20.94 -8.95 -14.14
C GLU A 142 21.37 -10.16 -13.31
N ALA A 143 22.32 -9.97 -12.39
CA ALA A 143 22.81 -11.03 -11.52
C ALA A 143 21.70 -11.59 -10.61
N PHE A 144 20.68 -10.79 -10.27
CA PHE A 144 19.54 -11.24 -9.49
C PHE A 144 18.80 -12.39 -10.20
N PHE A 145 18.46 -12.23 -11.48
CA PHE A 145 17.71 -13.22 -12.27
C PHE A 145 18.45 -14.55 -12.45
N ARG A 146 19.78 -14.57 -12.28
CA ARG A 146 20.60 -15.78 -12.34
C ARG A 146 20.89 -16.37 -10.96
N SER A 147 20.39 -15.76 -9.90
CA SER A 147 20.64 -16.17 -8.51
C SER A 147 19.53 -17.05 -7.97
N GLU A 148 19.86 -17.87 -6.96
CA GLU A 148 18.88 -18.64 -6.20
C GLU A 148 17.82 -17.75 -5.53
N LYS A 149 18.15 -16.48 -5.23
CA LYS A 149 17.22 -15.51 -4.66
C LYS A 149 16.06 -15.19 -5.62
N SER A 150 16.27 -15.22 -6.93
CA SER A 150 15.20 -14.96 -7.90
C SER A 150 14.20 -16.12 -7.97
N LEU A 151 14.66 -17.36 -7.84
CA LEU A 151 13.77 -18.52 -7.75
C LEU A 151 12.96 -18.47 -6.45
N LYS A 152 13.62 -18.24 -5.32
CA LYS A 152 12.97 -18.13 -4.01
C LYS A 152 11.96 -16.98 -3.93
N LEU A 153 12.25 -15.85 -4.58
CA LEU A 153 11.28 -14.75 -4.69
C LEU A 153 10.01 -15.21 -5.41
N GLN A 154 10.16 -15.91 -6.54
CA GLN A 154 9.03 -16.39 -7.33
C GLN A 154 8.19 -17.42 -6.57
N GLU A 155 8.83 -18.41 -5.95
CA GLU A 155 8.16 -19.42 -5.11
C GLU A 155 7.40 -18.76 -3.96
N LYS A 156 8.06 -17.85 -3.23
CA LYS A 156 7.42 -17.11 -2.13
C LYS A 156 6.25 -16.26 -2.59
N LEU A 157 6.40 -15.54 -3.70
CA LEU A 157 5.35 -14.68 -4.24
C LEU A 157 4.15 -15.50 -4.72
N GLN A 158 4.40 -16.67 -5.32
CA GLN A 158 3.35 -17.59 -5.73
C GLN A 158 2.61 -18.18 -4.53
N GLU A 159 3.29 -18.48 -3.42
CA GLU A 159 2.63 -18.92 -2.18
C GLU A 159 1.78 -17.80 -1.55
N ASP A 160 2.31 -16.58 -1.53
CA ASP A 160 1.66 -15.46 -0.86
C ASP A 160 0.52 -14.84 -1.69
N ILE A 161 0.49 -15.02 -3.03
CA ILE A 161 -0.47 -14.35 -3.92
C ILE A 161 -1.94 -14.63 -3.56
N CYS A 162 -2.24 -15.86 -3.10
CA CYS A 162 -3.58 -16.24 -2.69
C CYS A 162 -4.13 -15.31 -1.59
N SER A 163 -3.27 -14.82 -0.70
CA SER A 163 -3.69 -13.95 0.39
C SER A 163 -4.15 -12.57 -0.05
N ILE A 164 -3.59 -11.99 -1.13
CA ILE A 164 -4.10 -10.74 -1.69
C ILE A 164 -5.32 -10.98 -2.60
N VAL A 165 -5.36 -12.11 -3.30
CA VAL A 165 -6.55 -12.53 -4.09
C VAL A 165 -7.77 -12.67 -3.18
N ASP A 166 -7.61 -13.27 -1.99
CA ASP A 166 -8.66 -13.36 -0.99
C ASP A 166 -9.17 -11.98 -0.54
N ILE A 167 -8.28 -10.98 -0.39
CA ILE A 167 -8.67 -9.61 -0.07
C ILE A 167 -9.49 -9.01 -1.23
N ILE A 168 -8.99 -9.15 -2.47
CA ILE A 168 -9.62 -8.60 -3.68
C ILE A 168 -11.03 -9.19 -3.89
N ASN A 169 -11.20 -10.48 -3.66
CA ASN A 169 -12.46 -11.19 -3.90
C ASN A 169 -13.52 -10.91 -2.83
N ASN A 170 -13.11 -10.55 -1.61
CA ASN A 170 -14.03 -10.36 -0.48
C ASN A 170 -14.20 -8.89 -0.08
N VAL A 171 -13.57 -7.94 -0.78
CA VAL A 171 -13.66 -6.51 -0.46
C VAL A 171 -15.13 -6.08 -0.30
N PRO A 172 -15.47 -5.31 0.75
CA PRO A 172 -16.82 -4.79 0.91
C PRO A 172 -17.23 -3.90 -0.26
N GLU A 173 -18.53 -3.80 -0.50
CA GLU A 173 -19.08 -2.78 -1.39
C GLU A 173 -18.63 -1.38 -0.95
N MET A 174 -18.46 -0.49 -1.93
CA MET A 174 -17.97 0.87 -1.68
C MET A 174 -18.89 1.60 -0.69
N HIS A 175 -18.29 2.30 0.29
CA HIS A 175 -19.08 3.08 1.23
C HIS A 175 -19.90 4.16 0.50
N PRO A 176 -21.19 4.37 0.83
CA PRO A 176 -22.06 5.31 0.11
C PRO A 176 -21.52 6.74 0.04
N ASP A 177 -20.80 7.19 1.07
CA ASP A 177 -20.21 8.54 1.09
C ASP A 177 -19.20 8.74 -0.04
N PHE A 178 -18.54 7.68 -0.53
CA PHE A 178 -17.59 7.79 -1.63
C PHE A 178 -18.30 7.96 -2.99
N GLU A 179 -19.60 7.71 -3.07
CA GLU A 179 -20.36 7.78 -4.32
C GLU A 179 -20.84 9.21 -4.66
N THR A 180 -20.87 10.11 -3.68
CA THR A 180 -21.36 11.48 -3.86
C THR A 180 -20.23 12.51 -3.70
N ALA A 181 -20.33 13.65 -4.37
CA ALA A 181 -19.34 14.72 -4.23
C ALA A 181 -19.31 15.30 -2.80
N GLU A 182 -20.48 15.37 -2.15
CA GLU A 182 -20.60 15.84 -0.76
C GLU A 182 -19.98 14.85 0.23
N GLY A 183 -20.30 13.55 0.10
CA GLY A 183 -19.69 12.51 0.93
C GLY A 183 -18.17 12.44 0.74
N GLN A 184 -17.67 12.53 -0.50
CA GLN A 184 -16.22 12.61 -0.77
C GLN A 184 -15.56 13.79 -0.07
N ALA A 185 -16.19 14.97 -0.08
CA ALA A 185 -15.66 16.16 0.60
C ALA A 185 -15.68 16.01 2.13
N ASN A 186 -16.70 15.34 2.68
CA ASN A 186 -16.78 15.06 4.11
C ASN A 186 -15.72 14.03 4.53
N THR A 187 -15.58 12.94 3.78
CA THR A 187 -14.52 11.94 4.00
C THR A 187 -13.13 12.59 3.98
N LEU A 188 -12.87 13.49 3.04
CA LEU A 188 -11.57 14.16 2.96
C LEU A 188 -11.27 14.96 4.24
N LYS A 189 -12.25 15.70 4.77
CA LYS A 189 -12.12 16.42 6.05
C LYS A 189 -11.94 15.47 7.23
N GLU A 190 -12.66 14.35 7.25
CA GLU A 190 -12.50 13.33 8.30
C GLU A 190 -11.10 12.71 8.26
N LEU A 191 -10.55 12.48 7.07
CA LEU A 191 -9.20 11.98 6.89
C LEU A 191 -8.13 12.97 7.32
N GLU A 192 -8.31 14.27 7.04
CA GLU A 192 -7.42 15.31 7.55
C GLU A 192 -7.34 15.26 9.08
N ASN A 193 -8.49 15.19 9.76
CA ASN A 193 -8.55 15.02 11.21
C ASN A 193 -7.94 13.68 11.66
N TYR A 194 -8.17 12.60 10.89
CA TYR A 194 -7.61 11.28 11.17
C TYR A 194 -6.08 11.30 11.12
N PHE A 195 -5.49 11.94 10.11
CA PHE A 195 -4.05 12.11 9.99
C PHE A 195 -3.47 12.86 11.18
N GLU A 196 -4.08 13.99 11.56
CA GLU A 196 -3.66 14.80 12.72
C GLU A 196 -3.66 13.98 14.02
N SER A 197 -4.68 13.13 14.21
CA SER A 197 -4.77 12.27 15.41
C SER A 197 -3.70 11.17 15.47
N ARG A 198 -3.09 10.80 14.33
CA ARG A 198 -2.18 9.67 14.18
C ARG A 198 -0.72 10.07 13.94
N VAL A 199 -0.41 11.37 13.86
CA VAL A 199 0.96 11.89 13.60
C VAL A 199 2.00 11.32 14.58
N GLY A 200 1.63 11.10 15.84
CA GLY A 200 2.54 10.55 16.86
C GLY A 200 2.84 9.05 16.71
N GLU A 201 1.98 8.27 16.04
CA GLU A 201 2.12 6.81 15.93
C GLU A 201 3.16 6.39 14.88
N ALA A 202 3.47 7.26 13.92
CA ALA A 202 4.57 7.07 12.97
C ALA A 202 5.97 7.25 13.62
N GLY A 203 6.01 7.62 14.91
CA GLY A 203 7.20 7.89 15.71
C GLY A 203 7.78 9.30 15.52
N ASP A 204 8.64 9.76 16.44
CA ASP A 204 9.38 11.05 16.44
C ASP A 204 10.28 11.29 15.20
N SER A 205 10.16 10.42 14.20
CA SER A 205 11.07 10.30 13.06
C SER A 205 10.55 10.91 11.76
N ILE A 206 9.33 11.45 11.72
CA ILE A 206 9.04 12.55 10.78
C ILE A 206 9.94 13.69 11.25
N GLN A 207 11.15 13.80 10.71
CA GLN A 207 12.12 14.84 11.06
C GLN A 207 11.49 16.22 10.83
N LYS A 208 10.82 16.70 11.88
CA LYS A 208 10.01 17.92 11.97
C LYS A 208 8.85 17.97 10.97
N PRO A 209 7.69 18.54 11.35
CA PRO A 209 6.76 19.04 10.36
C PRO A 209 7.54 20.05 9.52
N ILE A 210 7.46 19.93 8.19
CA ILE A 210 7.68 21.11 7.34
C ILE A 210 6.61 22.09 7.83
N SER A 211 7.03 23.05 8.63
CA SER A 211 6.19 24.19 9.00
C SER A 211 5.83 24.90 7.71
N TRP A 212 4.53 25.10 7.50
CA TRP A 212 3.98 25.99 6.47
C TRP A 212 4.70 27.34 6.43
#